data_AF-A0A1Y2ZW91-F1
#
_entry.id   AF-A0A1Y2ZW91-F1
#
_cell.length_a   1.000
_cell.length_b   1.000
_cell.length_c   1.000
_cell.angle_alpha   90.00
_cell.angle_beta   90.00
_cell.angle_gamma   90.00
#
_symmetry.space_group_name_H-M   'P 1'
#
loop_
_entity.id
_entity.type
_entity.pdbx_description
1 polymer ?
#
loop_
_entity_poly.entity_id
_entity_poly.type
_entity_poly.pdbx_seq_one_letter_code
_entity_poly.pdbx_strand_id
1 'polypeptide(L)'
;MSATILRYKYVPLDDSFKKPPDYKDGSLCIIKVGTIKFTHPKDFNDPFDCYPDIDGKAISKAYGQDKAFFKELGRRRNLSPAQRIQEKPKQLKNIEKAQNINELLNNEVGICSLSRNLLNLLMWAHYASSHTGFVVEFSVFNEHLSLNDAINCSMTCLVPFPVNYKKEKPIITSRDLFYEYFLIKGEDWEYEQEERVIDLSITHN
;
A
#
# COMPACT_ATOMS: atom_id res chain seq x y z
N MET A 1 8.84 -27.98 -1.20
CA MET A 1 9.76 -26.87 -1.53
C MET A 1 8.88 -25.72 -1.98
N SER A 2 8.94 -24.58 -1.29
CA SER A 2 8.25 -23.37 -1.75
C SER A 2 8.81 -23.00 -3.13
N ALA A 3 7.94 -22.75 -4.10
CA ALA A 3 8.39 -22.37 -5.44
C ALA A 3 8.88 -20.92 -5.37
N THR A 4 10.08 -20.65 -5.87
CA THR A 4 10.53 -19.26 -6.02
C THR A 4 10.10 -18.76 -7.39
N ILE A 5 9.60 -17.53 -7.47
CA ILE A 5 9.17 -16.91 -8.72
C ILE A 5 10.03 -15.68 -9.01
N LEU A 6 10.17 -15.33 -10.28
CA LEU A 6 10.95 -14.16 -10.71
C LEU A 6 10.03 -12.96 -10.88
N ARG A 7 10.46 -11.81 -10.33
CA ARG A 7 9.74 -10.54 -10.41
C ARG A 7 10.70 -9.39 -10.68
N TYR A 8 10.24 -8.38 -11.41
CA TYR A 8 11.11 -7.36 -11.97
C TYR A 8 10.77 -5.99 -11.42
N LYS A 9 11.79 -5.24 -10.98
CA LYS A 9 11.65 -3.83 -10.62
C LYS A 9 12.33 -2.98 -11.70
N TYR A 10 11.55 -2.13 -12.36
CA TYR A 10 12.06 -1.05 -13.20
C TYR A 10 12.54 0.10 -12.31
N VAL A 11 13.75 0.58 -12.57
CA VAL A 11 14.41 1.57 -11.72
C VAL A 11 15.05 2.66 -12.60
N PRO A 12 14.77 3.95 -12.34
CA PRO A 12 15.48 5.03 -13.02
C PRO A 12 16.96 5.05 -12.58
N LEU A 13 17.88 5.41 -13.47
CA LEU A 13 19.28 5.62 -13.08
C LEU A 13 19.45 7.07 -12.61
N ASP A 14 19.11 7.34 -11.35
CA ASP A 14 19.15 8.69 -10.79
C ASP A 14 19.51 8.71 -9.30
N ASP A 15 19.57 9.93 -8.76
CA ASP A 15 19.86 10.25 -7.38
C ASP A 15 18.62 10.23 -6.47
N SER A 16 17.46 9.76 -6.96
CA SER A 16 16.16 9.93 -6.27
C SER A 16 16.03 9.13 -4.96
N PHE A 17 17.00 8.26 -4.64
CA PHE A 17 17.03 7.42 -3.44
C PHE A 17 18.03 7.92 -2.37
N LYS A 18 18.39 9.20 -2.37
CA LYS A 18 19.19 9.80 -1.29
C LYS A 18 18.34 9.96 -0.02
N LYS A 19 18.31 8.94 0.85
CA LYS A 19 17.94 9.14 2.27
C LYS A 19 19.22 9.30 3.13
N PRO A 20 19.27 10.24 4.07
CA PRO A 20 20.44 10.44 4.94
C PRO A 20 20.79 9.20 5.78
N PRO A 21 22.07 8.99 6.14
CA PRO A 21 23.19 9.90 5.90
C PRO A 21 24.00 9.64 4.62
N ASP A 22 23.94 8.47 3.97
CA ASP A 22 25.04 8.07 3.06
C ASP A 22 24.68 7.35 1.74
N TYR A 23 23.44 7.39 1.27
CA TYR A 23 23.09 6.78 -0.03
C TYR A 23 23.50 7.68 -1.22
N LYS A 24 24.80 7.92 -1.39
CA LYS A 24 25.39 8.69 -2.50
C LYS A 24 25.14 8.06 -3.87
N ASP A 25 24.80 6.78 -3.89
CA ASP A 25 24.64 5.96 -5.08
C ASP A 25 23.21 5.94 -5.63
N GLY A 26 22.27 6.67 -5.01
CA GLY A 26 20.90 6.79 -5.48
C GLY A 26 20.26 5.43 -5.74
N SER A 27 19.68 5.25 -6.93
CA SER A 27 19.05 3.99 -7.34
C SER A 27 19.96 2.76 -7.28
N LEU A 28 21.29 2.92 -7.37
CA LEU A 28 22.22 1.80 -7.33
C LEU A 28 22.35 1.16 -5.94
N CYS A 29 21.83 1.80 -4.89
CA CYS A 29 21.77 1.21 -3.55
C CYS A 29 21.00 -0.11 -3.52
N ILE A 30 20.06 -0.33 -4.46
CA ILE A 30 19.35 -1.61 -4.61
C ILE A 30 20.28 -2.80 -4.87
N ILE A 31 21.42 -2.57 -5.53
CA ILE A 31 22.42 -3.60 -5.81
C ILE A 31 23.57 -3.51 -4.79
N LYS A 32 24.06 -2.31 -4.51
CA LYS A 32 25.25 -2.11 -3.66
C LYS A 32 25.02 -2.38 -2.19
N VAL A 33 23.80 -2.10 -1.71
CA VAL A 33 23.44 -2.17 -0.28
C VAL A 33 22.28 -3.14 -0.04
N GLY A 34 21.53 -3.52 -1.09
CA GLY A 34 20.39 -4.42 -0.97
C GLY A 34 19.13 -3.73 -0.46
N THR A 35 18.97 -2.42 -0.71
CA THR A 35 17.78 -1.65 -0.29
C THR A 35 16.72 -1.61 -1.37
N ILE A 36 15.43 -1.73 -1.02
CA ILE A 36 14.34 -1.55 -1.98
C ILE A 36 13.38 -0.45 -1.50
N LYS A 37 12.92 0.42 -2.41
CA LYS A 37 11.97 1.48 -2.06
C LYS A 37 10.54 0.96 -2.05
N PHE A 38 9.89 1.27 -0.95
CA PHE A 38 8.45 1.27 -0.82
C PHE A 38 7.97 2.71 -1.00
N THR A 39 7.12 2.93 -2.00
CA THR A 39 6.57 4.25 -2.32
C THR A 39 5.29 4.44 -1.53
N HIS A 40 5.08 5.64 -0.96
CA HIS A 40 3.81 5.95 -0.34
C HIS A 40 2.74 6.10 -1.42
N PRO A 41 1.50 5.62 -1.20
CA PRO A 41 0.39 5.78 -2.13
C PRO A 41 0.20 7.21 -2.66
N LYS A 42 0.45 8.23 -1.84
CA LYS A 42 0.34 9.65 -2.24
C LYS A 42 1.36 10.10 -3.29
N ASP A 43 2.45 9.35 -3.45
CA ASP A 43 3.56 9.65 -4.37
C ASP A 43 3.43 8.86 -5.68
N PHE A 44 2.30 8.17 -5.91
CA PHE A 44 2.04 7.46 -7.15
C PHE A 44 1.73 8.44 -8.29
N ASN A 45 2.01 8.02 -9.52
CA ASN A 45 1.81 8.81 -10.72
C ASN A 45 0.33 8.94 -11.12
N ASP A 46 -0.50 7.93 -10.82
CA ASP A 46 -1.95 7.97 -11.04
C ASP A 46 -2.67 8.45 -9.77
N PRO A 47 -3.40 9.58 -9.81
CA PRO A 47 -4.11 10.11 -8.64
C PRO A 47 -5.28 9.23 -8.17
N PHE A 48 -5.72 8.24 -8.96
CA PHE A 48 -6.77 7.30 -8.60
C PHE A 48 -6.24 5.97 -8.06
N ASP A 49 -4.96 5.66 -8.28
CA ASP A 49 -4.32 4.46 -7.75
C ASP A 49 -4.19 4.57 -6.23
N CYS A 50 -4.56 3.51 -5.51
CA CYS A 50 -4.62 3.47 -4.06
C CYS A 50 -5.51 4.57 -3.41
N TYR A 51 -6.44 5.16 -4.17
CA TYR A 51 -7.31 6.22 -3.68
C TYR A 51 -8.80 5.86 -3.85
N PRO A 52 -9.33 4.87 -3.11
CA PRO A 52 -10.71 4.40 -3.25
C PRO A 52 -11.75 5.46 -2.86
N ASP A 53 -12.99 5.28 -3.33
CA ASP A 53 -14.13 6.01 -2.78
C ASP A 53 -14.59 5.34 -1.48
N ILE A 54 -15.14 6.12 -0.56
CA ILE A 54 -15.57 5.63 0.75
C ILE A 54 -17.07 5.84 0.91
N ASP A 55 -17.81 4.75 1.11
CA ASP A 55 -19.18 4.84 1.59
C ASP A 55 -19.15 5.05 3.11
N GLY A 56 -19.09 6.33 3.50
CA GLY A 56 -19.07 6.72 4.91
C GLY A 56 -20.27 6.21 5.70
N LYS A 57 -21.44 6.02 5.07
CA LYS A 57 -22.62 5.48 5.76
C LYS A 57 -22.45 4.00 6.07
N ALA A 58 -21.99 3.22 5.08
CA ALA A 58 -21.69 1.80 5.28
C ALA A 58 -20.60 1.61 6.35
N ILE A 59 -19.54 2.41 6.28
CA ILE A 59 -18.43 2.37 7.23
C ILE A 59 -18.87 2.80 8.63
N SER A 60 -19.63 3.88 8.76
CA SER A 60 -20.18 4.32 10.05
C SER A 60 -21.09 3.26 10.67
N LYS A 61 -21.92 2.59 9.85
CA LYS A 61 -22.76 1.47 10.31
C LYS A 61 -21.91 0.30 10.80
N ALA A 62 -20.86 -0.08 10.08
CA ALA A 62 -19.94 -1.14 10.49
C ALA A 62 -19.24 -0.80 11.82
N TYR A 63 -18.63 0.38 11.93
CA TYR A 63 -18.00 0.82 13.17
C TYR A 63 -18.98 0.93 14.34
N GLY A 64 -20.22 1.37 14.09
CA GLY A 64 -21.27 1.49 15.11
C GLY A 64 -21.50 0.21 15.92
N GLN A 65 -21.23 -0.94 15.30
CA GLN A 65 -21.36 -2.28 15.89
C GLN A 65 -20.06 -2.76 16.56
N ASP A 66 -18.90 -2.18 16.23
CA ASP A 66 -17.60 -2.54 16.81
C ASP A 66 -17.40 -1.90 18.19
N LYS A 67 -17.78 -2.66 19.23
CA LYS A 67 -17.60 -2.25 20.64
C LYS A 67 -16.12 -2.12 21.02
N ALA A 68 -15.23 -2.90 20.43
CA ALA A 68 -13.81 -2.90 20.77
C ALA A 68 -13.13 -1.63 20.26
N PHE A 69 -13.43 -1.23 19.03
CA PHE A 69 -12.96 0.03 18.44
C PHE A 69 -13.31 1.24 19.31
N PHE A 70 -14.59 1.40 19.68
CA PHE A 70 -15.00 2.55 20.51
C PHE A 70 -14.41 2.52 21.92
N LYS A 71 -14.16 1.32 22.48
CA LYS A 71 -13.49 1.17 23.76
C LYS A 71 -12.04 1.64 23.68
N GLU A 72 -11.32 1.25 22.63
CA GLU A 72 -9.92 1.65 22.42
C GLU A 72 -9.79 3.13 22.06
N LEU A 73 -10.65 3.64 21.18
CA LEU A 73 -10.66 5.05 20.79
C LEU A 73 -10.96 5.97 21.98
N GLY A 74 -11.91 5.56 22.85
CA GLY A 74 -12.16 6.22 24.12
C GLY A 74 -10.99 6.15 25.09
N ARG A 75 -10.22 5.05 25.10
CA ARG A 75 -8.99 4.91 25.90
C ARG A 75 -7.90 5.87 25.40
N ARG A 76 -7.64 5.91 24.09
CA ARG A 76 -6.63 6.82 23.48
C ARG A 76 -6.92 8.30 23.75
N ARG A 77 -8.20 8.66 23.86
CA ARG A 77 -8.66 10.02 24.18
C ARG A 77 -8.85 10.29 25.67
N ASN A 78 -8.49 9.35 26.55
CA ASN A 78 -8.68 9.45 28.00
C ASN A 78 -10.12 9.77 28.45
N LEU A 79 -11.12 9.26 27.72
CA LEU A 79 -12.54 9.49 28.02
C LEU A 79 -13.05 8.54 29.12
N SER A 80 -13.83 9.08 30.05
CA SER A 80 -14.60 8.30 31.03
C SER A 80 -15.69 7.45 30.37
N PRO A 81 -16.22 6.40 31.03
CA PRO A 81 -17.31 5.60 30.49
C PRO A 81 -18.54 6.42 30.05
N ALA A 82 -18.94 7.43 30.83
CA ALA A 82 -20.06 8.31 30.49
C ALA A 82 -19.78 9.17 29.24
N GLN A 83 -18.58 9.76 29.16
CA GLN A 83 -18.17 10.55 28.00
C GLN A 83 -18.11 9.72 26.72
N ARG A 84 -17.68 8.46 26.79
CA ARG A 84 -17.67 7.55 25.63
C ARG A 84 -19.08 7.36 25.05
N ILE A 85 -20.08 7.20 25.90
CA ILE A 85 -21.48 7.04 25.47
C ILE A 85 -21.99 8.33 24.82
N GLN A 86 -21.70 9.48 25.44
CA GLN A 86 -22.13 10.80 24.93
C GLN A 86 -21.45 11.16 23.60
N GLU A 87 -20.17 10.80 23.43
CA GLU A 87 -19.43 11.11 22.21
C GLU A 87 -19.71 10.16 21.05
N LYS A 88 -20.16 8.93 21.31
CA LYS A 88 -20.35 7.90 20.26
C LYS A 88 -21.16 8.39 19.05
N PRO A 89 -22.32 9.07 19.19
CA PRO A 89 -23.08 9.55 18.04
C PRO A 89 -22.33 10.61 17.22
N LYS A 90 -21.57 11.50 17.89
CA LYS A 90 -20.74 12.52 17.23
C LYS A 90 -19.60 11.87 16.46
N GLN A 91 -18.96 10.86 17.05
CA GLN A 91 -17.89 10.10 16.41
C GLN A 91 -18.40 9.34 15.17
N LEU A 92 -19.57 8.72 15.24
CA LEU A 92 -20.20 8.05 14.08
C LEU A 92 -20.55 9.01 12.95
N LYS A 93 -21.09 10.20 13.26
CA LYS A 93 -21.33 11.24 12.26
C LYS A 93 -20.04 11.77 11.63
N ASN A 94 -18.96 11.83 12.41
CA ASN A 94 -17.65 12.23 11.88
C ASN A 94 -17.08 11.18 10.93
N ILE A 95 -17.21 9.88 11.27
CA ILE A 95 -16.81 8.76 10.40
C ILE A 95 -17.61 8.77 9.09
N GLU A 96 -18.93 9.00 9.17
CA GLU A 96 -19.79 9.10 7.99
C GLU A 96 -19.37 10.21 7.03
N LYS A 97 -18.84 11.31 7.59
CA LYS A 97 -18.35 12.46 6.82
C LYS A 97 -16.86 12.39 6.49
N ALA A 98 -16.14 11.39 7.01
CA ALA A 98 -14.69 11.33 6.89
C ALA A 98 -14.30 10.85 5.49
N GLN A 99 -14.10 11.81 4.59
CA GLN A 99 -13.34 11.61 3.35
C GLN A 99 -11.84 11.36 3.65
N ASN A 100 -11.37 11.77 4.85
CA ASN A 100 -9.97 11.75 5.26
C ASN A 100 -9.42 10.37 5.69
N ILE A 101 -10.21 9.30 5.60
CA ILE A 101 -9.70 7.95 5.89
C ILE A 101 -8.56 7.61 4.90
N ASN A 102 -8.67 8.05 3.64
CA ASN A 102 -7.62 7.87 2.64
C ASN A 102 -6.29 8.53 3.04
N GLU A 103 -6.32 9.73 3.63
CA GLU A 103 -5.09 10.43 4.05
C GLU A 103 -4.38 9.72 5.21
N LEU A 104 -5.12 9.18 6.18
CA LEU A 104 -4.52 8.44 7.29
C LEU A 104 -3.90 7.13 6.80
N LEU A 105 -4.58 6.41 5.91
CA LEU A 105 -4.09 5.15 5.37
C LEU A 105 -2.88 5.34 4.44
N ASN A 106 -2.90 6.37 3.58
CA ASN A 106 -1.84 6.58 2.59
C ASN A 106 -0.51 7.06 3.19
N ASN A 107 -0.51 7.54 4.42
CA ASN A 107 0.72 7.98 5.09
C ASN A 107 1.43 6.86 5.86
N GLU A 108 0.75 5.77 6.18
CA GLU A 108 1.30 4.67 7.00
C GLU A 108 1.72 3.44 6.19
N VAL A 109 1.40 3.45 4.89
CA VAL A 109 1.65 2.32 3.99
C VAL A 109 2.76 2.64 3.00
N GLY A 110 3.64 1.67 2.80
CA GLY A 110 4.56 1.63 1.69
C GLY A 110 4.21 0.50 0.73
N ILE A 111 4.33 0.78 -0.57
CA ILE A 111 4.09 -0.19 -1.62
C ILE A 111 5.34 -0.35 -2.48
N CYS A 112 5.81 -1.59 -2.60
CA CYS A 112 6.80 -1.95 -3.60
C CYS A 112 6.11 -2.66 -4.77
N SER A 113 5.97 -1.94 -5.87
CA SER A 113 5.47 -2.47 -7.15
C SER A 113 6.53 -3.26 -7.89
N LEU A 114 6.22 -4.50 -8.24
CA LEU A 114 7.02 -5.40 -9.09
C LEU A 114 6.21 -5.77 -10.33
N SER A 115 6.88 -6.14 -11.42
CA SER A 115 6.26 -6.61 -12.66
C SER A 115 6.55 -8.10 -12.89
N ARG A 116 5.64 -8.79 -13.59
CA ARG A 116 5.88 -10.13 -14.13
C ARG A 116 6.61 -10.13 -15.46
N ASN A 117 6.71 -8.99 -16.12
CA ASN A 117 7.32 -8.83 -17.44
C ASN A 117 8.49 -7.85 -17.40
N LEU A 118 9.68 -8.32 -17.82
CA LEU A 118 10.92 -7.52 -17.88
C LEU A 118 11.09 -6.75 -19.20
N LEU A 119 10.33 -7.12 -20.24
CA LEU A 119 10.46 -6.58 -21.61
C LEU A 119 9.29 -5.65 -22.00
N ASN A 120 8.44 -5.25 -21.05
CA ASN A 120 7.34 -4.34 -21.37
C ASN A 120 7.89 -2.94 -21.76
N LEU A 121 7.64 -2.53 -23.01
CA LEU A 121 8.15 -1.27 -23.56
C LEU A 121 7.64 -0.04 -22.79
N LEU A 122 6.36 0.00 -22.43
CA LEU A 122 5.75 1.12 -21.70
C LEU A 122 6.32 1.22 -20.28
N MET A 123 6.60 0.08 -19.63
CA MET A 123 7.25 0.06 -18.31
C MET A 123 8.65 0.68 -18.36
N TRP A 124 9.43 0.38 -19.40
CA TRP A 124 10.74 1.02 -19.61
C TRP A 124 10.60 2.54 -19.83
N ALA A 125 9.58 2.98 -20.56
CA ALA A 125 9.33 4.40 -20.81
C ALA A 125 8.96 5.15 -19.52
N HIS A 126 8.05 4.58 -18.72
CA HIS A 126 7.49 5.22 -17.52
C HIS A 126 8.38 5.12 -16.29
N TYR A 127 8.95 3.94 -16.02
CA TYR A 127 9.57 3.63 -14.73
C TYR A 127 11.08 3.41 -14.79
N ALA A 128 11.66 3.33 -15.99
CA ALA A 128 13.12 3.26 -16.17
C ALA A 128 13.66 4.55 -16.82
N SER A 129 13.19 5.72 -16.36
CA SER A 129 13.66 7.03 -16.81
C SER A 129 13.71 7.15 -18.34
N SER A 130 12.61 6.82 -19.02
CA SER A 130 12.54 6.84 -20.49
C SER A 130 13.63 5.99 -21.16
N HIS A 131 13.73 4.71 -20.79
CA HIS A 131 14.70 3.73 -21.31
C HIS A 131 16.18 3.97 -20.93
N THR A 132 16.49 4.89 -20.02
CA THR A 132 17.87 5.16 -19.57
C THR A 132 18.21 4.53 -18.22
N GLY A 133 17.23 3.95 -17.55
CA GLY A 133 17.37 3.22 -16.30
C GLY A 133 17.77 1.76 -16.49
N PHE A 134 17.42 0.94 -15.52
CA PHE A 134 17.71 -0.49 -15.50
C PHE A 134 16.56 -1.29 -14.87
N VAL A 135 16.65 -2.61 -14.97
CA VAL A 135 15.71 -3.54 -14.34
C VAL A 135 16.48 -4.46 -13.40
N VAL A 136 15.92 -4.70 -12.22
CA VAL A 136 16.43 -5.67 -11.25
C VAL A 136 15.47 -6.86 -11.19
N GLU A 137 16.01 -8.06 -11.39
CA GLU A 137 15.28 -9.31 -11.20
C GLU A 137 15.41 -9.77 -9.74
N PHE A 138 14.28 -10.06 -9.13
CA PHE A 138 14.16 -10.59 -7.79
C PHE A 138 13.65 -12.02 -7.84
N SER A 139 14.32 -12.88 -7.08
CA SER A 139 13.83 -14.21 -6.74
C SER A 139 13.01 -14.09 -5.45
N VAL A 140 11.69 -14.18 -5.54
CA VAL A 140 10.76 -13.93 -4.43
C VAL A 140 9.97 -15.17 -4.04
N PHE A 141 9.57 -15.22 -2.77
CA PHE A 141 8.81 -16.34 -2.23
C PHE A 141 7.40 -16.38 -2.82
N ASN A 142 7.01 -17.53 -3.35
CA ASN A 142 5.64 -17.79 -3.77
C ASN A 142 4.98 -18.74 -2.78
N GLU A 143 4.59 -18.19 -1.63
CA GLU A 143 3.76 -18.90 -0.67
C GLU A 143 2.32 -18.39 -0.76
N HIS A 144 1.35 -19.30 -0.68
CA HIS A 144 -0.07 -18.97 -0.62
C HIS A 144 -0.43 -18.45 0.78
N LEU A 145 0.21 -17.37 1.20
CA LEU A 145 -0.13 -16.65 2.42
C LEU A 145 -1.38 -15.81 2.18
N SER A 146 -2.21 -15.68 3.22
CA SER A 146 -3.21 -14.63 3.20
C SER A 146 -2.52 -13.27 3.22
N LEU A 147 -3.18 -12.23 2.70
CA LEU A 147 -2.63 -10.87 2.71
C LEU A 147 -2.25 -10.42 4.13
N ASN A 148 -3.08 -10.76 5.11
CA ASN A 148 -2.81 -10.46 6.52
C ASN A 148 -1.56 -11.18 7.04
N ASP A 149 -1.37 -12.46 6.69
CA ASP A 149 -0.19 -13.21 7.13
C ASP A 149 1.07 -12.65 6.48
N ALA A 150 1.02 -12.31 5.20
CA ALA A 150 2.16 -11.72 4.50
C ALA A 150 2.55 -10.34 5.02
N ILE A 151 1.56 -9.50 5.35
CA ILE A 151 1.78 -8.21 6.01
C ILE A 151 2.52 -8.42 7.35
N ASN A 152 2.12 -9.42 8.14
CA ASN A 152 2.78 -9.74 9.40
C ASN A 152 4.19 -10.34 9.20
N CYS A 153 4.43 -10.99 8.05
CA CYS A 153 5.73 -11.54 7.66
C CYS A 153 6.65 -10.52 6.96
N SER A 154 6.16 -9.32 6.62
CA SER A 154 6.83 -8.32 5.77
C SER A 154 8.22 -7.90 6.26
N MET A 155 8.55 -8.14 7.54
CA MET A 155 9.88 -7.91 8.10
C MET A 155 10.95 -8.94 7.65
N THR A 156 10.54 -10.07 7.07
CA THR A 156 11.44 -11.21 6.81
C THR A 156 11.47 -11.68 5.36
N CYS A 157 10.41 -11.41 4.57
CA CYS A 157 10.34 -11.82 3.18
C CYS A 157 9.53 -10.85 2.32
N LEU A 158 9.92 -10.74 1.04
CA LEU A 158 9.13 -10.07 0.00
C LEU A 158 8.06 -11.05 -0.50
N VAL A 159 6.80 -10.76 -0.18
CA VAL A 159 5.64 -11.55 -0.62
C VAL A 159 4.78 -10.68 -1.54
N PRO A 160 4.89 -10.84 -2.86
CA PRO A 160 4.12 -10.05 -3.80
C PRO A 160 2.71 -10.60 -3.97
N PHE A 161 1.73 -9.70 -4.05
CA PHE A 161 0.34 -10.02 -4.37
C PHE A 161 -0.06 -9.42 -5.70
N PRO A 162 -0.77 -10.17 -6.56
CA PRO A 162 -1.20 -9.65 -7.85
C PRO A 162 -2.16 -8.49 -7.70
N VAL A 163 -1.96 -7.46 -8.51
CA VAL A 163 -2.92 -6.37 -8.66
C VAL A 163 -4.15 -6.89 -9.42
N ASN A 164 -5.32 -6.50 -8.94
CA ASN A 164 -6.62 -6.72 -9.54
C ASN A 164 -7.03 -5.47 -10.33
N TYR A 165 -6.97 -5.58 -11.65
CA TYR A 165 -7.28 -4.50 -12.57
C TYR A 165 -8.79 -4.35 -12.75
N LYS A 166 -9.30 -3.12 -12.60
CA LYS A 166 -10.73 -2.81 -12.70
C LYS A 166 -10.97 -1.52 -13.46
N LYS A 167 -12.07 -1.49 -14.22
CA LYS A 167 -12.57 -0.28 -14.88
C LYS A 167 -13.13 0.74 -13.88
N GLU A 168 -13.85 0.24 -12.89
CA GLU A 168 -14.55 1.07 -11.92
C GLU A 168 -13.71 1.23 -10.66
N LYS A 169 -13.69 2.46 -10.17
CA LYS A 169 -13.03 2.82 -8.92
C LYS A 169 -13.65 2.04 -7.75
N PRO A 170 -12.84 1.40 -6.88
CA PRO A 170 -13.38 0.65 -5.77
C PRO A 170 -14.07 1.55 -4.74
N ILE A 171 -15.19 1.06 -4.19
CA ILE A 171 -15.92 1.69 -3.09
C ILE A 171 -15.72 0.86 -1.83
N ILE A 172 -15.10 1.45 -0.81
CA ILE A 172 -14.92 0.83 0.50
C ILE A 172 -16.22 0.93 1.29
N THR A 173 -16.73 -0.24 1.69
CA THR A 173 -17.95 -0.38 2.50
C THR A 173 -17.71 -1.06 3.85
N SER A 174 -16.57 -1.74 4.01
CA SER A 174 -16.19 -2.44 5.24
C SER A 174 -14.71 -2.25 5.58
N ARG A 175 -14.37 -2.52 6.85
CA ARG A 175 -13.01 -2.39 7.37
C ARG A 175 -12.10 -3.55 6.95
N ASP A 176 -12.66 -4.74 6.79
CA ASP A 176 -11.86 -5.96 6.64
C ASP A 176 -11.14 -6.04 5.28
N LEU A 177 -11.55 -5.20 4.31
CA LEU A 177 -10.99 -5.14 2.96
C LEU A 177 -10.00 -3.97 2.78
N PHE A 178 -9.57 -3.31 3.87
CA PHE A 178 -8.73 -2.12 3.79
C PHE A 178 -7.34 -2.37 3.18
N TYR A 179 -6.79 -3.57 3.16
CA TYR A 179 -5.50 -3.77 2.46
C TYR A 179 -5.67 -4.22 1.02
N GLU A 180 -6.84 -4.77 0.68
CA GLU A 180 -7.13 -5.24 -0.67
C GLU A 180 -7.26 -4.09 -1.67
N TYR A 181 -7.64 -2.89 -1.24
CA TYR A 181 -7.74 -1.75 -2.17
C TYR A 181 -6.38 -1.30 -2.68
N PHE A 182 -5.30 -1.49 -1.90
CA PHE A 182 -3.94 -1.24 -2.39
C PHE A 182 -3.53 -2.22 -3.48
N LEU A 183 -4.30 -3.28 -3.71
CA LEU A 183 -4.12 -4.22 -4.80
C LEU A 183 -5.11 -3.97 -5.94
N ILE A 184 -5.85 -2.85 -5.96
CA ILE A 184 -6.74 -2.49 -7.07
C ILE A 184 -6.14 -1.35 -7.86
N LYS A 185 -6.11 -1.48 -9.19
CA LYS A 185 -5.62 -0.47 -10.12
C LYS A 185 -6.54 -0.35 -11.33
N GLY A 186 -6.53 0.81 -12.00
CA GLY A 186 -7.28 1.03 -13.23
C GLY A 186 -6.89 0.04 -14.33
N GLU A 187 -7.86 -0.44 -15.10
CA GLU A 187 -7.65 -1.43 -16.18
C GLU A 187 -6.68 -0.94 -17.28
N ASP A 188 -6.58 0.37 -17.49
CA ASP A 188 -5.65 0.97 -18.44
C ASP A 188 -4.18 0.62 -18.12
N TRP A 189 -3.87 0.25 -16.88
CA TRP A 189 -2.54 -0.15 -16.41
C TRP A 189 -2.31 -1.67 -16.40
N GLU A 190 -3.22 -2.49 -16.94
CA GLU A 190 -3.09 -3.95 -16.93
C GLU A 190 -1.80 -4.45 -17.60
N TYR A 191 -1.29 -3.70 -18.58
CA TYR A 191 -0.04 -4.01 -19.26
C TYR A 191 1.17 -4.08 -18.33
N GLU A 192 1.12 -3.43 -17.16
CA GLU A 192 2.19 -3.46 -16.16
C GLU A 192 2.38 -4.85 -15.55
N GLN A 193 1.32 -5.68 -15.54
CA GLN A 193 1.31 -7.01 -14.92
C GLN A 193 1.85 -6.98 -13.49
N GLU A 194 1.41 -5.97 -12.74
CA GLU A 194 1.92 -5.55 -11.44
C GLU A 194 1.56 -6.55 -10.34
N GLU A 195 2.54 -6.79 -9.46
CA GLU A 195 2.33 -7.39 -8.15
C GLU A 195 2.95 -6.49 -7.08
N ARG A 196 2.27 -6.34 -5.95
CA ARG A 196 2.65 -5.40 -4.89
C ARG A 196 3.07 -6.14 -3.64
N VAL A 197 4.20 -5.72 -3.07
CA VAL A 197 4.54 -6.01 -1.68
C VAL A 197 4.09 -4.82 -0.84
N ILE A 198 3.33 -5.08 0.23
CA ILE A 198 2.77 -4.04 1.11
C ILE A 198 3.51 -4.08 2.44
N ASP A 199 3.99 -2.92 2.88
CA ASP A 199 4.64 -2.72 4.17
C ASP A 199 3.85 -1.72 5.03
N LEU A 200 3.51 -2.14 6.25
CA LEU A 200 2.82 -1.33 7.27
C LEU A 200 3.76 -0.85 8.39
N SER A 201 5.03 -1.26 8.35
CA SER A 201 6.03 -0.93 9.38
C SER A 201 6.65 0.46 9.21
N ILE A 202 6.32 1.18 8.12
CA ILE A 202 6.76 2.57 7.88
C ILE A 202 6.20 3.54 8.94
N THR A 203 5.34 3.07 9.84
CA THR A 203 4.72 3.84 10.91
C THR A 203 5.69 4.49 11.91
N HIS A 204 6.95 4.07 12.05
CA HIS A 204 7.87 4.65 13.04
C HIS A 204 9.26 4.99 12.48
N ASN A 205 9.41 6.19 11.93
CA ASN A 205 10.65 7.00 11.98
C ASN A 205 10.31 8.49 11.90
#